data_AF-A0A7C4YXQ9-F1
#
_entry.id   AF-A0A7C4YXQ9-F1
#
_cell.length_a   1.000
_cell.length_b   1.000
_cell.length_c   1.000
_cell.angle_alpha   90.00
_cell.angle_beta   90.00
_cell.angle_gamma   90.00
#
_symmetry.space_group_name_H-M   'P 1'
#
loop_
_entity.id
_entity.type
_entity.pdbx_description
1 polymer ?
#
loop_
_entity_poly.entity_id
_entity_poly.type
_entity_poly.pdbx_seq_one_letter_code
_entity_poly.pdbx_strand_id
1 'polypeptide(L)'
;MSSISIAPSGALSQTSPTVRQFRWVLLLTACLVAAGGLVYVTERYVLRFERRFAENPVEIMMRAFAMAHFTLGWLFLLTSPKIRSFKAILRLAITASVGLILCLVFAKFGSLSNPLLALFFYGYFLVHEVRDEAVIYQAYGDAPQLTPLGRRALNALSRSVCISLMGLLLLVYLLHVAITGKSGLENCPRTLMLGLGVLLLIACTWSWRQTWLLGISEHGDARSFILAHAPLWWVYLGIAAVLLVGSLLGATGINLVIVIHVASWLVFVHYQLGTQRCGTVTGPWIWLRRTPTGFLTLHVAVFLGFLILLAVRVYVWQRVGVVSQFLASDTFCYWSLMHISMAFWSSK
;
A
#
# COMPACT_ATOMS: atom_id res chain seq x y z
N MET A 1 -42.47 8.24 1.25
CA MET A 1 -41.42 7.45 1.94
C MET A 1 -41.38 6.07 1.29
N SER A 2 -40.47 5.87 0.35
CA SER A 2 -40.22 4.57 -0.27
C SER A 2 -39.52 3.66 0.76
N SER A 3 -40.14 2.54 1.10
CA SER A 3 -39.55 1.52 1.96
C SER A 3 -38.34 0.91 1.25
N ILE A 4 -37.14 1.26 1.71
CA ILE A 4 -35.90 0.63 1.26
C ILE A 4 -35.90 -0.78 1.84
N SER A 5 -36.12 -1.78 0.98
CA SER A 5 -35.96 -3.19 1.35
C SER A 5 -34.47 -3.44 1.61
N ILE A 6 -34.13 -3.68 2.88
CA ILE A 6 -32.76 -4.00 3.30
C ILE A 6 -32.54 -5.48 3.00
N ALA A 7 -31.70 -5.78 2.00
CA ALA A 7 -31.32 -7.16 1.70
C ALA A 7 -30.57 -7.80 2.90
N PRO A 8 -30.77 -9.12 3.16
CA PRO A 8 -30.15 -9.81 4.28
C PRO A 8 -28.61 -9.76 4.22
N SER A 9 -28.00 -9.50 5.38
CA SER A 9 -26.57 -9.19 5.57
C SER A 9 -25.58 -10.27 5.10
N GLY A 10 -26.01 -11.54 4.96
CA GLY A 10 -25.18 -12.63 4.44
C GLY A 10 -24.91 -12.56 2.94
N ALA A 11 -25.83 -11.96 2.16
CA ALA A 11 -25.73 -11.90 0.69
C ALA A 11 -24.77 -10.79 0.20
N LEU A 12 -24.49 -9.78 1.03
CA LEU A 12 -23.66 -8.63 0.66
C LEU A 12 -22.18 -8.98 0.44
N SER A 13 -21.65 -10.01 1.12
CA SER A 13 -20.23 -10.35 1.04
C SER A 13 -19.82 -11.12 -0.23
N GLN A 14 -20.79 -11.71 -0.94
CA GLN A 14 -20.52 -12.46 -2.17
C GLN A 14 -20.73 -11.62 -3.44
N THR A 15 -21.51 -10.54 -3.37
CA THR A 15 -21.90 -9.75 -4.55
C THR A 15 -21.01 -8.53 -4.80
N SER A 16 -20.45 -7.89 -3.76
CA SER A 16 -19.62 -6.69 -3.90
C SER A 16 -18.34 -6.96 -4.73
N PRO A 17 -18.11 -6.23 -5.84
CA PRO A 17 -16.86 -6.24 -6.56
C PRO A 17 -15.66 -5.88 -5.67
N THR A 18 -15.78 -4.89 -4.77
CA THR A 18 -14.68 -4.50 -3.87
C THR A 18 -14.19 -5.68 -3.02
N VAL A 19 -15.11 -6.37 -2.33
CA VAL A 19 -14.75 -7.55 -1.51
C VAL A 19 -14.20 -8.68 -2.36
N ARG A 20 -14.83 -8.96 -3.51
CA ARG A 20 -14.36 -10.02 -4.42
C ARG A 20 -12.94 -9.75 -4.92
N GLN A 21 -12.64 -8.52 -5.32
CA GLN A 21 -11.32 -8.15 -5.81
C GLN A 21 -10.29 -8.16 -4.67
N PHE A 22 -10.65 -7.69 -3.48
CA PHE A 22 -9.75 -7.77 -2.32
C PHE A 22 -9.42 -9.22 -1.92
N ARG A 23 -10.35 -10.18 -2.10
CA ARG A 23 -10.02 -11.61 -1.92
C ARG A 23 -8.98 -12.10 -2.93
N TRP A 24 -9.05 -11.66 -4.18
CA TRP A 24 -8.01 -11.94 -5.18
C TRP A 24 -6.67 -11.32 -4.81
N VAL A 25 -6.67 -10.11 -4.25
CA VAL A 25 -5.47 -9.45 -3.71
C VAL A 25 -4.82 -10.28 -2.60
N LEU A 26 -5.62 -10.74 -1.63
CA LEU A 26 -5.14 -11.60 -0.54
C LEU A 26 -4.59 -12.93 -1.07
N LEU A 27 -5.29 -13.56 -2.02
CA LEU A 27 -4.83 -14.81 -2.64
C LEU A 27 -3.50 -14.61 -3.39
N LEU A 28 -3.40 -13.56 -4.21
CA LEU A 28 -2.18 -13.24 -4.94
C LEU A 28 -1.02 -12.97 -3.97
N THR A 29 -1.26 -12.21 -2.90
CA THR A 29 -0.29 -11.96 -1.83
C THR A 29 0.18 -13.26 -1.19
N ALA A 30 -0.75 -14.16 -0.85
CA ALA A 30 -0.41 -15.46 -0.28
C ALA A 30 0.41 -16.32 -1.26
N CYS A 31 0.07 -16.34 -2.54
CA CYS A 31 0.83 -17.04 -3.58
C CYS A 31 2.25 -16.49 -3.73
N LEU A 32 2.43 -15.17 -3.73
CA LEU A 32 3.75 -14.53 -3.79
C LEU A 32 4.61 -14.91 -2.59
N VAL A 33 4.05 -14.81 -1.37
CA VAL A 33 4.75 -15.19 -0.13
C VAL A 33 5.10 -16.67 -0.14
N ALA A 34 4.19 -17.54 -0.58
CA ALA A 34 4.45 -18.97 -0.71
C ALA A 34 5.58 -19.26 -1.71
N ALA A 35 5.60 -18.58 -2.86
CA ALA A 35 6.68 -18.70 -3.84
C ALA A 35 8.04 -18.26 -3.25
N GLY A 36 8.08 -17.13 -2.54
CA GLY A 36 9.28 -16.70 -1.82
C GLY A 36 9.72 -17.71 -0.75
N GLY A 37 8.76 -18.33 -0.06
CA GLY A 37 9.01 -19.36 0.94
C GLY A 37 9.61 -20.63 0.33
N LEU A 38 9.11 -21.06 -0.83
CA LEU A 38 9.66 -22.20 -1.57
C LEU A 38 11.12 -21.93 -2.01
N VAL A 39 11.40 -20.72 -2.50
CA VAL A 39 12.78 -20.32 -2.85
C VAL A 39 13.68 -20.38 -1.62
N TYR A 40 13.26 -19.80 -0.49
CA TYR A 40 14.00 -19.84 0.76
C TYR A 40 14.30 -21.27 1.25
N VAL A 41 13.28 -22.15 1.25
CA VAL A 41 13.44 -23.55 1.66
C VAL A 41 14.42 -24.27 0.74
N THR A 42 14.31 -24.05 -0.57
CA THR A 42 15.21 -24.66 -1.57
C THR A 42 16.66 -24.20 -1.37
N GLU A 43 16.89 -22.90 -1.24
CA GLU A 43 18.23 -22.36 -1.01
C GLU A 43 18.83 -22.83 0.32
N ARG A 44 18.02 -22.86 1.39
CA ARG A 44 18.50 -23.18 2.74
C ARG A 44 18.78 -24.66 2.93
N TYR A 45 17.88 -25.53 2.47
CA TYR A 45 17.93 -26.95 2.82
C TYR A 45 18.42 -27.85 1.67
N VAL A 46 18.14 -27.48 0.41
CA VAL A 46 18.52 -28.28 -0.77
C VAL A 46 19.87 -27.83 -1.31
N LEU A 47 19.98 -26.57 -1.72
CA LEU A 47 21.19 -26.04 -2.38
C LEU A 47 22.28 -25.62 -1.38
N ARG A 48 21.89 -25.33 -0.13
CA ARG A 48 22.76 -24.93 0.98
C ARG A 48 23.69 -23.77 0.63
N PHE A 49 23.16 -22.78 -0.09
CA PHE A 49 23.95 -21.59 -0.43
C PHE A 49 24.35 -20.82 0.84
N GLU A 50 25.62 -20.43 0.93
CA GLU A 50 26.13 -19.58 2.02
C GLU A 50 25.43 -18.21 2.01
N ARG A 51 25.21 -17.65 0.82
CA ARG A 51 24.50 -16.40 0.60
C ARG A 51 23.14 -16.69 -0.01
N ARG A 52 22.09 -16.30 0.69
CA ARG A 52 20.70 -16.55 0.28
C ARG A 52 20.14 -15.34 -0.44
N PHE A 53 19.41 -15.58 -1.51
CA PHE A 53 18.65 -14.55 -2.22
C PHE A 53 17.37 -14.21 -1.44
N ALA A 54 16.71 -15.22 -0.87
CA ALA A 54 15.46 -15.04 -0.14
C ALA A 54 15.64 -15.05 1.39
N GLU A 55 16.57 -14.27 1.98
CA GLU A 55 16.77 -14.25 3.45
C GLU A 55 15.47 -14.00 4.24
N ASN A 56 14.59 -13.16 3.68
CA ASN A 56 13.22 -12.97 4.11
C ASN A 56 12.29 -13.13 2.90
N PRO A 57 11.52 -14.24 2.82
CA PRO A 57 10.59 -14.52 1.72
C PRO A 57 9.61 -13.40 1.40
N VAL A 58 9.07 -12.74 2.43
CA VAL A 58 8.07 -11.69 2.27
C VAL A 58 8.74 -10.43 1.71
N GLU A 59 9.91 -10.09 2.26
CA GLU A 59 10.64 -8.90 1.87
C GLU A 59 11.13 -8.97 0.42
N ILE A 60 11.68 -10.11 -0.02
CA ILE A 60 12.17 -10.23 -1.40
C ILE A 60 11.03 -10.09 -2.42
N MET A 61 9.88 -10.70 -2.13
CA MET A 61 8.69 -10.62 -2.98
C MET A 61 8.09 -9.22 -2.96
N MET A 62 8.00 -8.60 -1.78
CA MET A 62 7.59 -7.21 -1.62
C MET A 62 8.47 -6.29 -2.46
N ARG A 63 9.79 -6.38 -2.33
CA ARG A 63 10.71 -5.48 -3.03
C ARG A 63 10.61 -5.64 -4.54
N ALA A 64 10.63 -6.87 -5.06
CA ALA A 64 10.51 -7.10 -6.49
C ALA A 64 9.17 -6.60 -7.05
N PHE A 65 8.07 -6.89 -6.35
CA PHE A 65 6.72 -6.53 -6.81
C PHE A 65 6.45 -5.03 -6.71
N ALA A 66 6.85 -4.40 -5.60
CA ALA A 66 6.74 -2.95 -5.42
C ALA A 66 7.66 -2.17 -6.37
N MET A 67 8.90 -2.59 -6.60
CA MET A 67 9.76 -1.92 -7.58
C MET A 67 9.21 -2.01 -9.02
N ALA A 68 8.60 -3.14 -9.38
CA ALA A 68 7.90 -3.26 -10.66
C ALA A 68 6.72 -2.29 -10.75
N HIS A 69 5.91 -2.21 -9.69
CA HIS A 69 4.81 -1.26 -9.60
C HIS A 69 5.26 0.20 -9.67
N PHE A 70 6.32 0.59 -8.95
CA PHE A 70 6.85 1.95 -8.98
C PHE A 70 7.34 2.32 -10.38
N THR A 71 8.10 1.42 -11.00
CA THR A 71 8.64 1.61 -12.35
C THR A 71 7.52 1.81 -13.36
N LEU A 72 6.49 0.97 -13.31
CA LEU A 72 5.36 1.07 -14.24
C LEU A 72 4.46 2.26 -13.95
N GLY A 73 4.26 2.61 -12.69
CA GLY A 73 3.58 3.84 -12.28
C GLY A 73 4.26 5.07 -12.86
N TRP A 74 5.59 5.19 -12.74
CA TRP A 74 6.36 6.30 -13.30
C TRP A 74 6.34 6.28 -14.83
N LEU A 75 6.54 5.12 -15.44
CA LEU A 75 6.49 4.98 -16.90
C LEU A 75 5.14 5.44 -17.46
N PHE A 76 4.02 5.00 -16.87
CA PHE A 76 2.68 5.39 -17.31
C PHE A 76 2.34 6.84 -17.02
N LEU A 77 2.85 7.39 -15.91
CA LEU A 77 2.70 8.81 -15.58
C LEU A 77 3.44 9.69 -16.59
N LEU A 78 4.72 9.42 -16.84
CA LEU A 78 5.59 10.21 -17.73
C LEU A 78 5.19 10.08 -19.21
N THR A 79 4.63 8.94 -19.61
CA THR A 79 4.09 8.74 -20.96
C THR A 79 2.61 9.10 -21.08
N SER A 80 2.00 9.68 -20.04
CA SER A 80 0.59 10.09 -20.08
C SER A 80 0.40 11.35 -20.93
N PRO A 81 -0.54 11.36 -21.88
CA PRO A 81 -0.91 12.58 -22.60
C PRO A 81 -1.34 13.72 -21.67
N LYS A 82 -1.86 13.38 -20.47
CA LYS A 82 -2.29 14.35 -19.46
C LYS A 82 -1.14 15.20 -18.90
N ILE A 83 0.11 14.75 -19.04
CA ILE A 83 1.27 15.47 -18.50
C ILE A 83 1.87 16.49 -19.46
N ARG A 84 1.34 16.62 -20.68
CA ARG A 84 1.90 17.51 -21.71
C ARG A 84 1.69 19.01 -21.45
N SER A 85 0.84 19.39 -20.50
CA SER A 85 0.63 20.80 -20.18
C SER A 85 1.69 21.31 -19.20
N PHE A 86 2.12 22.56 -19.34
CA PHE A 86 3.08 23.18 -18.41
C PHE A 86 2.60 23.11 -16.95
N LYS A 87 1.30 23.35 -16.70
CA LYS A 87 0.69 23.23 -15.37
C LYS A 87 0.83 21.80 -14.82
N ALA A 88 0.70 20.79 -15.67
CA ALA A 88 0.90 19.41 -15.28
C ALA A 88 2.37 19.12 -14.94
N ILE A 89 3.31 19.55 -15.79
CA ILE A 89 4.74 19.37 -15.53
C ILE A 89 5.17 20.08 -14.24
N LEU A 90 4.74 21.33 -14.04
CA LEU A 90 5.12 22.13 -12.88
C LEU A 90 4.69 21.48 -11.58
N ARG A 91 3.41 21.10 -11.48
CA ARG A 91 2.94 20.48 -10.25
C ARG A 91 3.62 19.08 -10.09
N LEU A 92 3.97 18.35 -11.17
CA LEU A 92 4.69 17.06 -11.06
C LEU A 92 6.07 17.30 -10.45
N ALA A 93 6.77 18.32 -10.96
CA ALA A 93 8.05 18.76 -10.42
C ALA A 93 7.93 19.14 -8.93
N ILE A 94 6.85 19.83 -8.52
CA ILE A 94 6.60 20.13 -7.10
C ILE A 94 6.47 18.83 -6.28
N THR A 95 5.64 17.88 -6.72
CA THR A 95 5.47 16.60 -5.99
C THR A 95 6.74 15.74 -5.97
N ALA A 96 7.52 15.76 -7.04
CA ALA A 96 8.81 15.07 -7.10
C ALA A 96 9.84 15.72 -6.17
N SER A 97 9.88 17.05 -6.10
CA SER A 97 10.73 17.80 -5.17
C SER A 97 10.38 17.50 -3.71
N VAL A 98 9.09 17.37 -3.37
CA VAL A 98 8.67 16.94 -2.03
C VAL A 98 9.24 15.55 -1.70
N GLY A 99 9.10 14.59 -2.61
CA GLY A 99 9.69 13.25 -2.44
C GLY A 99 11.20 13.31 -2.25
N LEU A 100 11.90 14.09 -3.07
CA LEU A 100 13.35 14.26 -2.99
C LEU A 100 13.78 14.85 -1.63
N ILE A 101 13.08 15.88 -1.15
CA ILE A 101 13.33 16.48 0.16
C ILE A 101 13.14 15.43 1.27
N LEU A 102 12.07 14.63 1.21
CA LEU A 102 11.85 13.55 2.17
C LEU A 102 12.99 12.52 2.13
N CYS A 103 13.46 12.13 0.93
CA CYS A 103 14.59 11.23 0.79
C CYS A 103 15.87 11.81 1.39
N LEU A 104 16.16 13.09 1.17
CA LEU A 104 17.33 13.77 1.75
C LEU A 104 17.26 13.84 3.28
N VAL A 105 16.08 14.12 3.85
CA VAL A 105 15.84 14.08 5.30
C VAL A 105 16.10 12.67 5.83
N PHE A 106 15.57 11.64 5.18
CA PHE A 106 15.80 10.26 5.58
C PHE A 106 17.28 9.88 5.52
N ALA A 107 17.98 10.23 4.44
CA ALA A 107 19.42 9.98 4.31
C ALA A 107 20.23 10.68 5.42
N LYS A 108 19.88 11.92 5.77
CA LYS A 108 20.57 12.71 6.80
C LYS A 108 20.38 12.14 8.22
N PHE A 109 19.20 11.60 8.53
CA PHE A 109 18.83 11.22 9.89
C PHE A 109 18.79 9.70 10.12
N GLY A 110 19.47 8.91 9.29
CA GLY A 110 19.67 7.47 9.51
C GLY A 110 18.55 6.56 8.98
N SER A 111 17.68 7.08 8.10
CA SER A 111 16.62 6.33 7.41
C SER A 111 15.73 5.53 8.38
N LEU A 112 15.38 4.29 8.05
CA LEU A 112 14.56 3.39 8.87
C LEU A 112 15.25 2.92 10.17
N SER A 113 16.56 3.15 10.32
CA SER A 113 17.24 2.92 11.61
C SER A 113 16.81 3.96 12.66
N ASN A 114 16.26 5.10 12.23
CA ASN A 114 15.60 6.04 13.11
C ASN A 114 14.13 5.65 13.29
N PRO A 115 13.68 5.35 14.52
CA PRO A 115 12.35 4.84 14.81
C PRO A 115 11.23 5.84 14.50
N LEU A 116 11.49 7.15 14.65
CA LEU A 116 10.52 8.19 14.29
C LEU A 116 10.36 8.27 12.77
N LEU A 117 11.46 8.14 12.03
CA LEU A 117 11.41 8.09 10.57
C LEU A 117 10.78 6.79 10.07
N ALA A 118 11.03 5.65 10.71
CA ALA A 118 10.35 4.40 10.40
C ALA A 118 8.83 4.53 10.61
N LEU A 119 8.40 5.08 11.75
CA LEU A 119 6.99 5.31 12.02
C LEU A 119 6.37 6.32 11.04
N PHE A 120 7.09 7.39 10.70
CA PHE A 120 6.65 8.35 9.68
C PHE A 120 6.52 7.67 8.31
N PHE A 121 7.52 6.90 7.87
CA PHE A 121 7.51 6.19 6.60
C PHE A 121 6.31 5.24 6.50
N TYR A 122 6.11 4.41 7.52
CA TYR A 122 4.99 3.48 7.56
C TYR A 122 3.65 4.20 7.68
N GLY A 123 3.57 5.27 8.45
CA GLY A 123 2.37 6.12 8.50
C GLY A 123 2.05 6.77 7.15
N TYR A 124 3.06 7.28 6.46
CA TYR A 124 2.91 7.88 5.13
C TYR A 124 2.44 6.85 4.10
N PHE A 125 2.97 5.63 4.16
CA PHE A 125 2.48 4.51 3.37
C PHE A 125 1.01 4.16 3.70
N LEU A 126 0.64 4.08 4.97
CA LEU A 126 -0.73 3.78 5.38
C LEU A 126 -1.74 4.85 4.93
N VAL A 127 -1.36 6.14 4.98
CA VAL A 127 -2.17 7.23 4.42
C VAL A 127 -2.42 7.00 2.94
N HIS A 128 -1.38 6.63 2.20
CA HIS A 128 -1.48 6.35 0.77
C HIS A 128 -2.36 5.14 0.48
N GLU A 129 -2.13 4.03 1.18
CA GLU A 129 -2.88 2.78 1.02
C GLU A 129 -4.38 2.95 1.32
N VAL A 130 -4.70 3.49 2.49
CA VAL A 130 -6.11 3.66 2.92
C VAL A 130 -6.86 4.62 1.98
N ARG A 131 -6.19 5.67 1.49
CA ARG A 131 -6.77 6.57 0.49
C ARG A 131 -7.04 5.83 -0.82
N ASP A 132 -6.09 5.04 -1.29
CA ASP A 132 -6.21 4.36 -2.58
C ASP A 132 -7.30 3.29 -2.54
N GLU A 133 -7.44 2.55 -1.44
CA GLU A 133 -8.55 1.61 -1.25
C GLU A 133 -9.92 2.30 -1.27
N ALA A 134 -10.03 3.50 -0.68
CA ALA A 134 -11.26 4.29 -0.78
C ALA A 134 -11.56 4.71 -2.23
N VAL A 135 -10.53 5.04 -3.02
CA VAL A 135 -10.67 5.38 -4.45
C VAL A 135 -11.06 4.16 -5.27
N ILE A 136 -10.44 3.01 -5.02
CA ILE A 136 -10.74 1.73 -5.68
C ILE A 136 -12.18 1.32 -5.38
N TYR A 137 -12.60 1.41 -4.12
CA TYR A 137 -13.99 1.18 -3.67
C TYR A 137 -15.00 2.06 -4.43
N GLN A 138 -14.71 3.35 -4.59
CA GLN A 138 -15.54 4.26 -5.39
C GLN A 138 -15.56 3.85 -6.88
N ALA A 139 -14.42 3.48 -7.43
CA ALA A 139 -14.28 3.13 -8.84
C ALA A 139 -14.95 1.78 -9.20
N TYR A 140 -15.13 0.88 -8.24
CA TYR A 140 -15.95 -0.32 -8.40
C TYR A 140 -17.45 -0.06 -8.38
N GLY A 141 -17.88 1.15 -7.98
CA GLY A 141 -19.30 1.51 -7.89
C GLY A 141 -20.01 0.99 -6.64
N ASP A 142 -19.26 0.46 -5.66
CA ASP A 142 -19.82 0.00 -4.38
C ASP A 142 -20.08 1.18 -3.42
N ALA A 143 -19.46 2.34 -3.67
CA ALA A 143 -19.73 3.54 -2.89
C ALA A 143 -21.17 4.05 -3.10
N PRO A 144 -21.90 4.41 -2.03
CA PRO A 144 -23.15 5.17 -2.15
C PRO A 144 -22.95 6.43 -3.00
N GLN A 145 -24.03 6.91 -3.62
CA GLN A 145 -23.99 8.12 -4.43
C GLN A 145 -23.31 9.26 -3.67
N LEU A 146 -22.22 9.79 -4.24
CA LEU A 146 -21.35 10.73 -3.55
C LEU A 146 -21.95 12.14 -3.54
N THR A 147 -22.86 12.39 -2.61
CA THR A 147 -23.22 13.76 -2.19
C THR A 147 -21.96 14.48 -1.64
N PRO A 148 -21.96 15.82 -1.55
CA PRO A 148 -20.87 16.54 -0.90
C PRO A 148 -20.63 16.10 0.55
N LEU A 149 -21.68 15.73 1.28
CA LEU A 149 -21.60 15.25 2.66
C LEU A 149 -21.08 13.81 2.73
N GLY A 150 -21.58 12.89 1.89
CA GLY A 150 -21.06 11.53 1.77
C GLY A 150 -19.57 11.48 1.42
N ARG A 151 -19.08 12.39 0.56
CA ARG A 151 -17.64 12.52 0.27
C ARG A 151 -16.83 12.94 1.50
N ARG A 152 -17.36 13.85 2.32
CA ARG A 152 -16.71 14.26 3.58
C ARG A 152 -16.71 13.11 4.59
N ALA A 153 -17.82 12.37 4.70
CA ALA A 153 -17.92 11.20 5.57
C ALA A 153 -16.90 10.12 5.20
N LEU A 154 -16.78 9.79 3.91
CA LEU A 154 -15.80 8.80 3.42
C LEU A 154 -14.35 9.24 3.65
N ASN A 155 -14.04 10.52 3.42
CA ASN A 155 -12.71 11.06 3.71
C ASN A 155 -12.40 11.02 5.22
N ALA A 156 -13.39 11.33 6.05
CA ALA A 156 -13.25 11.24 7.50
C ALA A 156 -13.03 9.78 7.94
N LEU A 157 -13.79 8.83 7.40
CA LEU A 157 -13.64 7.40 7.65
C LEU A 157 -12.21 6.93 7.31
N SER A 158 -11.75 7.24 6.10
CA SER A 158 -10.41 6.86 5.63
C SER A 158 -9.32 7.45 6.53
N ARG A 159 -9.45 8.72 6.93
CA ARG A 159 -8.53 9.35 7.88
C ARG A 159 -8.56 8.68 9.26
N SER A 160 -9.73 8.36 9.79
CA SER A 160 -9.86 7.69 11.09
C SER A 160 -9.21 6.31 11.08
N VAL A 161 -9.43 5.54 10.02
CA VAL A 161 -8.80 4.21 9.85
C VAL A 161 -7.29 4.36 9.76
N CYS A 162 -6.77 5.28 8.95
CA CYS A 162 -5.34 5.53 8.86
C CYS A 162 -4.72 5.88 10.23
N ILE A 163 -5.31 6.81 10.97
CA ILE A 163 -4.81 7.19 12.31
C ILE A 163 -4.87 6.00 13.27
N SER A 164 -5.92 5.17 13.18
CA SER A 164 -6.05 3.95 14.00
C SER A 164 -4.96 2.93 13.68
N LEU A 165 -4.66 2.70 12.38
CA LEU A 165 -3.60 1.79 11.95
C LEU A 165 -2.22 2.30 12.37
N MET A 166 -1.97 3.61 12.30
CA MET A 166 -0.73 4.21 12.83
C MET A 166 -0.60 4.03 14.34
N GLY A 167 -1.69 4.25 15.10
CA GLY A 167 -1.75 4.00 16.53
C GLY A 167 -1.50 2.53 16.88
N LEU A 168 -2.10 1.61 16.11
CA LEU A 168 -1.88 0.18 16.26
C LEU A 168 -0.43 -0.22 15.99
N LEU A 169 0.17 0.31 14.92
CA LEU A 169 1.57 0.06 14.59
C LEU A 169 2.49 0.53 15.73
N LEU A 170 2.26 1.74 16.25
CA LEU A 170 3.01 2.25 17.39
C LEU A 170 2.81 1.39 18.65
N LEU A 171 1.59 0.94 18.92
CA LEU A 171 1.29 0.06 20.05
C LEU A 171 2.03 -1.27 19.94
N VAL A 172 1.95 -1.94 18.79
CA VAL A 172 2.64 -3.21 18.55
C VAL A 172 4.15 -3.02 18.68
N TYR A 173 4.67 -1.91 18.18
CA TYR A 173 6.07 -1.56 18.31
C TYR A 173 6.50 -1.39 19.78
N LEU A 174 5.76 -0.60 20.56
CA LEU A 174 6.02 -0.41 22.00
C LEU A 174 5.93 -1.73 22.77
N LEU A 175 4.96 -2.58 22.43
CA LEU A 175 4.79 -3.90 23.03
C LEU A 175 5.97 -4.82 22.70
N HIS A 176 6.40 -4.86 21.44
CA HIS A 176 7.55 -5.65 21.02
C HIS A 176 8.83 -5.26 21.76
N VAL A 177 9.06 -3.96 21.93
CA VAL A 177 10.21 -3.43 22.69
C VAL A 177 10.12 -3.81 24.16
N ALA A 178 8.93 -3.70 24.76
CA ALA A 178 8.71 -4.07 26.15
C ALA A 178 8.93 -5.57 26.42
N ILE A 179 8.54 -6.44 25.47
CA ILE A 179 8.69 -7.89 25.60
C ILE A 179 10.13 -8.34 25.35
N THR A 180 10.76 -7.84 24.28
CA THR A 180 12.06 -8.37 23.83
C THR A 180 13.25 -7.72 24.53
N GLY A 181 13.07 -6.52 25.11
CA GLY A 181 14.16 -5.70 25.65
C GLY A 181 15.17 -5.21 24.59
N LYS A 182 15.08 -5.71 23.35
CA LYS A 182 15.91 -5.31 22.22
C LYS A 182 15.31 -4.07 21.61
N SER A 183 15.69 -2.95 22.19
CA SER A 183 15.35 -1.67 21.64
C SER A 183 16.32 -1.40 20.49
N GLY A 184 15.89 -1.49 19.23
CA GLY A 184 16.53 -0.77 18.11
C GLY A 184 16.39 0.77 18.26
N LEU A 185 16.22 1.23 19.51
CA LEU A 185 15.75 2.51 20.02
C LEU A 185 16.76 3.11 20.98
N GLU A 186 17.99 2.62 21.04
CA GLU A 186 19.04 3.24 21.86
C GLU A 186 19.10 4.77 21.66
N ASN A 187 18.63 5.24 20.50
CA ASN A 187 18.63 6.64 20.09
C ASN A 187 17.27 7.38 20.20
N CYS A 188 16.15 6.78 20.62
CA CYS A 188 14.88 7.52 20.75
C CYS A 188 14.31 7.49 22.18
N PRO A 189 14.08 8.67 22.79
CA PRO A 189 13.50 8.75 24.13
C PRO A 189 12.13 8.05 24.20
N ARG A 190 11.96 7.10 25.13
CA ARG A 190 10.68 6.41 25.38
C ARG A 190 9.54 7.40 25.68
N THR A 191 9.86 8.50 26.35
CA THR A 191 8.91 9.59 26.66
C THR A 191 8.33 10.23 25.41
N LEU A 192 9.14 10.41 24.35
CA LEU A 192 8.68 10.94 23.08
C LEU A 192 7.70 9.99 22.40
N MET A 193 8.00 8.69 22.38
CA MET A 193 7.12 7.68 21.78
C MET A 193 5.79 7.54 22.54
N LEU A 194 5.82 7.62 23.87
CA LEU A 194 4.60 7.65 24.68
C LEU A 194 3.78 8.92 24.43
N GLY A 195 4.43 10.08 24.37
CA GLY A 195 3.79 11.34 24.01
C GLY A 195 3.10 11.27 22.64
N LEU A 196 3.78 10.71 21.64
CA LEU A 196 3.20 10.47 20.32
C LEU A 196 2.01 9.51 20.37
N GLY A 197 2.08 8.47 21.20
CA GLY A 197 0.96 7.54 21.44
C GLY A 197 -0.27 8.25 22.00
N VAL A 198 -0.09 9.14 22.98
CA VAL A 198 -1.18 9.97 23.53
C VAL A 198 -1.76 10.89 22.46
N LEU A 199 -0.92 11.56 21.66
CA LEU A 199 -1.37 12.43 20.58
C LEU A 199 -2.18 11.65 19.52
N LEU A 200 -1.71 10.46 19.12
CA LEU A 200 -2.42 9.59 18.20
C LEU A 200 -3.75 9.11 18.77
N LEU A 201 -3.83 8.79 20.06
CA LEU A 201 -5.08 8.40 20.72
C LEU A 201 -6.10 9.54 20.71
N ILE A 202 -5.68 10.77 21.03
CA ILE A 202 -6.53 11.97 20.96
C ILE A 202 -7.01 12.20 19.53
N ALA A 203 -6.09 12.18 18.56
CA ALA A 203 -6.40 12.36 17.14
C ALA A 203 -7.35 11.28 16.63
N CYS A 204 -7.16 10.02 17.05
CA CYS A 204 -8.00 8.88 16.72
C CYS A 204 -9.42 9.09 17.23
N THR A 205 -9.56 9.43 18.52
CA THR A 205 -10.85 9.67 19.17
C THR A 205 -11.60 10.82 18.51
N TRP A 206 -10.91 11.92 18.25
CA TRP A 206 -11.47 13.07 17.54
C TRP A 206 -11.91 12.73 16.12
N SER A 207 -11.04 12.05 15.35
CA SER A 207 -11.35 11.67 13.97
C SER A 207 -12.55 10.72 13.92
N TRP A 208 -12.62 9.70 14.80
CA TRP A 208 -13.77 8.80 14.88
C TRP A 208 -15.06 9.53 15.22
N ARG A 209 -15.04 10.46 16.18
CA ARG A 209 -16.20 11.30 16.48
C ARG A 209 -16.69 12.02 15.22
N GLN A 210 -15.80 12.64 14.45
CA GLN A 210 -16.16 13.33 13.21
C GLN A 210 -16.73 12.37 12.14
N THR A 211 -16.13 11.18 11.99
CA THR A 211 -16.62 10.15 11.07
C THR A 211 -18.04 9.71 11.41
N TRP A 212 -18.35 9.46 12.69
CA TRP A 212 -19.69 9.08 13.10
C TRP A 212 -20.69 10.22 12.92
N LEU A 213 -20.34 11.45 13.29
CA LEU A 213 -21.23 12.60 13.10
C LEU A 213 -21.58 12.81 11.62
N LEU A 214 -20.59 12.78 10.73
CA LEU A 214 -20.81 12.94 9.29
C LEU A 214 -21.55 11.74 8.69
N GLY A 215 -21.19 10.51 9.07
CA GLY A 215 -21.81 9.29 8.57
C GLY A 215 -23.28 9.17 8.98
N ILE A 216 -23.60 9.46 10.24
CA ILE A 216 -24.99 9.49 10.74
C ILE A 216 -25.78 10.62 10.06
N SER A 217 -25.18 11.79 9.87
CA SER A 217 -25.86 12.90 9.19
C SER A 217 -26.21 12.57 7.73
N GLU A 218 -25.37 11.80 7.04
CA GLU A 218 -25.62 11.37 5.65
C GLU A 218 -26.61 10.21 5.56
N HIS A 219 -26.51 9.22 6.45
CA HIS A 219 -27.24 7.94 6.35
C HIS A 219 -28.38 7.79 7.35
N GLY A 220 -28.67 8.82 8.15
CA GLY A 220 -29.73 8.85 9.17
C GLY A 220 -29.32 8.18 10.49
N ASP A 221 -28.63 7.04 10.43
CA ASP A 221 -28.20 6.30 11.62
C ASP A 221 -26.87 5.54 11.42
N ALA A 222 -26.28 5.08 12.52
CA ALA A 222 -24.96 4.42 12.50
C ALA A 222 -24.97 3.07 11.79
N ARG A 223 -26.07 2.31 11.90
CA ARG A 223 -26.21 1.00 11.26
C ARG A 223 -26.29 1.18 9.74
N SER A 224 -27.10 2.14 9.27
CA SER A 224 -27.22 2.49 7.86
C SER A 224 -25.87 2.94 7.28
N PHE A 225 -25.10 3.76 8.01
CA PHE A 225 -23.73 4.13 7.61
C PHE A 225 -22.78 2.93 7.51
N ILE A 226 -22.78 2.03 8.51
CA ILE A 226 -21.94 0.82 8.49
C ILE A 226 -22.32 -0.08 7.32
N LEU A 227 -23.61 -0.34 7.11
CA LEU A 227 -24.10 -1.19 6.02
C LEU A 227 -23.79 -0.58 4.65
N ALA A 228 -23.96 0.73 4.50
CA ALA A 228 -23.67 1.45 3.25
C ALA A 228 -22.19 1.39 2.85
N HIS A 229 -21.29 1.21 3.82
CA HIS A 229 -19.84 1.10 3.59
C HIS A 229 -19.26 -0.26 3.96
N ALA A 230 -20.11 -1.29 4.14
CA ALA A 230 -19.68 -2.62 4.58
C ALA A 230 -18.56 -3.23 3.71
N PRO A 231 -18.54 -3.08 2.38
CA PRO A 231 -17.43 -3.56 1.56
C PRO A 231 -16.08 -2.95 1.93
N LEU A 232 -16.04 -1.63 2.12
CA LEU A 232 -14.81 -0.91 2.47
C LEU A 232 -14.36 -1.24 3.90
N TRP A 233 -15.30 -1.39 4.83
CA TRP A 233 -14.99 -1.89 6.17
C TRP A 233 -14.30 -3.25 6.14
N TRP A 234 -14.75 -4.14 5.25
CA TRP A 234 -14.15 -5.47 5.10
C TRP A 234 -12.69 -5.39 4.62
N VAL A 235 -12.41 -4.51 3.66
CA VAL A 235 -11.04 -4.24 3.17
C VAL A 235 -10.17 -3.70 4.31
N TYR A 236 -10.63 -2.67 5.02
CA TYR A 236 -9.87 -2.07 6.12
C TYR A 236 -9.62 -3.03 7.28
N LEU A 237 -10.60 -3.88 7.62
CA LEU A 237 -10.41 -4.94 8.61
C LEU A 237 -9.38 -5.98 8.14
N GLY A 238 -9.40 -6.34 6.86
CA GLY A 238 -8.39 -7.23 6.28
C GLY A 238 -6.98 -6.66 6.35
N ILE A 239 -6.81 -5.39 5.99
CA ILE A 239 -5.52 -4.68 6.11
C ILE A 239 -5.06 -4.62 7.56
N ALA A 240 -5.96 -4.27 8.49
CA ALA A 240 -5.66 -4.23 9.92
C ALA A 240 -5.24 -5.61 10.46
N ALA A 241 -5.94 -6.68 10.06
CA ALA A 241 -5.62 -8.04 10.46
C ALA A 241 -4.26 -8.50 9.94
N VAL A 242 -3.95 -8.24 8.66
CA VAL A 242 -2.65 -8.57 8.07
C VAL A 242 -1.53 -7.78 8.74
N LEU A 243 -1.75 -6.48 8.99
CA LEU A 243 -0.79 -5.65 9.70
C LEU A 243 -0.53 -6.20 11.10
N LEU A 244 -1.57 -6.52 11.87
CA LEU A 244 -1.45 -7.02 13.24
C LEU A 244 -0.75 -8.39 13.27
N VAL A 245 -1.26 -9.37 12.52
CA VAL A 245 -0.71 -10.74 12.49
C VAL A 245 0.73 -10.72 11.98
N GLY A 246 1.00 -10.01 10.88
CA GLY A 246 2.35 -9.93 10.34
C GLY A 246 3.32 -9.18 11.25
N SER A 247 2.85 -8.20 12.04
CA SER A 247 3.67 -7.49 13.03
C SER A 247 3.97 -8.35 14.27
N LEU A 248 3.03 -9.22 14.67
CA LEU A 248 3.27 -10.21 15.74
C LEU A 248 4.29 -11.28 15.31
N LEU A 249 4.35 -11.60 14.01
CA LEU A 249 5.35 -12.49 13.42
C LEU A 249 6.69 -11.79 13.10
N GLY A 250 6.88 -10.56 13.58
CA GLY A 250 8.09 -9.75 13.38
C GLY A 250 7.85 -8.54 12.48
N ALA A 251 8.89 -8.02 11.82
CA ALA A 251 8.75 -6.85 10.95
C ALA A 251 8.06 -7.13 9.58
N THR A 252 7.27 -8.22 9.48
CA THR A 252 6.68 -8.66 8.21
C THR A 252 5.34 -8.00 7.89
N GLY A 253 4.64 -7.47 8.90
CA GLY A 253 3.30 -6.88 8.73
C GLY A 253 3.25 -5.77 7.68
N ILE A 254 4.18 -4.81 7.75
CA ILE A 254 4.22 -3.74 6.75
C ILE A 254 4.62 -4.29 5.37
N ASN A 255 5.58 -5.20 5.28
CA ASN A 255 5.95 -5.79 3.99
C ASN A 255 4.75 -6.46 3.32
N LEU A 256 3.89 -7.15 4.08
CA LEU A 256 2.65 -7.73 3.58
C LEU A 256 1.66 -6.66 3.13
N VAL A 257 1.47 -5.59 3.91
CA VAL A 257 0.58 -4.48 3.52
C VAL A 257 1.07 -3.79 2.23
N ILE A 258 2.39 -3.67 2.02
CA ILE A 258 2.95 -3.17 0.76
C ILE A 258 2.65 -4.12 -0.40
N VAL A 259 2.76 -5.44 -0.21
CA VAL A 259 2.39 -6.42 -1.25
C VAL A 259 0.91 -6.33 -1.57
N ILE A 260 0.05 -6.22 -0.55
CA ILE A 260 -1.40 -6.04 -0.70
C ILE A 260 -1.69 -4.80 -1.53
N HIS A 261 -1.13 -3.65 -1.18
CA HIS A 261 -1.29 -2.41 -1.94
C HIS A 261 -0.98 -2.58 -3.43
N VAL A 262 0.18 -3.16 -3.73
CA VAL A 262 0.61 -3.36 -5.12
C VAL A 262 -0.31 -4.35 -5.84
N ALA A 263 -0.71 -5.42 -5.16
CA ALA A 263 -1.67 -6.40 -5.69
C ALA A 263 -3.05 -5.77 -5.91
N SER A 264 -3.53 -4.89 -5.02
CA SER A 264 -4.77 -4.12 -5.17
C SER A 264 -4.75 -3.30 -6.44
N TRP A 265 -3.68 -2.55 -6.69
CA TRP A 265 -3.54 -1.79 -7.93
C TRP A 265 -3.45 -2.68 -9.18
N LEU A 266 -2.72 -3.79 -9.12
CA LEU A 266 -2.63 -4.74 -10.25
C LEU A 266 -4.02 -5.30 -10.60
N VAL A 267 -4.74 -5.82 -9.60
CA VAL A 267 -6.08 -6.41 -9.75
C VAL A 267 -7.08 -5.35 -10.22
N PHE A 268 -7.03 -4.15 -9.63
CA PHE A 268 -7.90 -3.04 -10.00
C PHE A 268 -7.69 -2.59 -11.44
N VAL A 269 -6.45 -2.33 -11.86
CA VAL A 269 -6.17 -1.87 -13.22
C VAL A 269 -6.49 -2.95 -14.24
N HIS A 270 -6.17 -4.21 -13.94
CA HIS A 270 -6.55 -5.33 -14.79
C HIS A 270 -8.08 -5.41 -14.97
N TYR A 271 -8.85 -5.26 -13.89
CA TYR A 271 -10.31 -5.20 -13.95
C TYR A 271 -10.80 -4.00 -14.78
N GLN A 272 -10.29 -2.80 -14.53
CA GLN A 272 -10.68 -1.58 -15.24
C GLN A 272 -10.41 -1.67 -16.75
N LEU A 273 -9.27 -2.23 -17.15
CA LEU A 273 -8.95 -2.45 -18.56
C LEU A 273 -9.89 -3.49 -19.20
N GLY A 274 -10.40 -4.45 -18.42
CA GLY A 274 -11.33 -5.47 -18.89
C GLY A 274 -12.75 -4.96 -19.07
N THR A 275 -13.16 -3.93 -18.32
CA THR A 275 -14.48 -3.31 -18.42
C THR A 275 -14.54 -2.18 -19.44
N GLN A 276 -13.40 -1.55 -19.77
CA GLN A 276 -13.33 -0.52 -20.79
C GLN A 276 -13.44 -1.12 -22.20
N ARG A 277 -14.41 -0.62 -22.99
CA ARG A 277 -14.47 -0.93 -24.44
C ARG A 277 -13.26 -0.29 -25.12
N CYS A 278 -12.22 -1.08 -25.37
CA CYS A 278 -11.10 -0.62 -26.17
C CYS A 278 -11.53 -0.55 -27.65
N GLY A 279 -11.36 0.63 -28.26
CA GLY A 279 -11.33 0.73 -29.72
C GLY A 279 -10.16 -0.06 -30.32
N THR A 280 -9.95 0.03 -31.62
CA THR A 280 -8.85 -0.64 -32.31
C THR A 280 -7.51 -0.33 -31.65
N VAL A 281 -6.86 -1.37 -31.10
CA VAL A 281 -5.56 -1.29 -30.45
C VAL A 281 -4.49 -1.47 -31.52
N THR A 282 -3.80 -0.40 -31.90
CA THR A 282 -2.70 -0.44 -32.87
C THR A 282 -1.36 -0.17 -32.19
N GLY A 283 -0.40 -1.08 -32.39
CA GLY A 283 0.96 -0.94 -31.88
C GLY A 283 1.21 -1.53 -30.48
N PRO A 284 2.46 -1.97 -30.20
CA PRO A 284 2.80 -2.74 -29.00
C PRO A 284 2.63 -1.94 -27.71
N TRP A 285 3.01 -0.66 -27.70
CA TRP A 285 2.90 0.18 -26.50
C TRP A 285 1.44 0.43 -26.08
N ILE A 286 0.56 0.66 -27.06
CA ILE A 286 -0.87 0.86 -26.79
C ILE A 286 -1.48 -0.44 -26.27
N TRP A 287 -1.08 -1.60 -26.83
CA TRP A 287 -1.50 -2.91 -26.35
C TRP A 287 -1.09 -3.16 -24.89
N LEU A 288 0.18 -2.91 -24.54
CA LEU A 288 0.70 -3.05 -23.18
C LEU A 288 -0.05 -2.17 -22.16
N ARG A 289 -0.57 -1.01 -22.59
CA ARG A 289 -1.20 -0.04 -21.69
C ARG A 289 -2.72 -0.14 -21.62
N ARG A 290 -3.38 -0.58 -22.68
CA ARG A 290 -4.84 -0.54 -22.82
C ARG A 290 -5.52 -1.89 -22.75
N THR A 291 -4.80 -3.00 -22.83
CA THR A 291 -5.40 -4.33 -22.71
C THR A 291 -5.05 -4.97 -21.36
N PRO A 292 -5.95 -5.75 -20.74
CA PRO A 292 -5.65 -6.46 -19.49
C PRO A 292 -4.43 -7.38 -19.64
N THR A 293 -4.38 -8.15 -20.72
CA THR A 293 -3.28 -9.07 -21.02
C THR A 293 -1.96 -8.33 -21.21
N GLY A 294 -1.94 -7.26 -22.02
CA GLY A 294 -0.71 -6.49 -22.24
C GLY A 294 -0.20 -5.83 -20.96
N PHE A 295 -1.10 -5.30 -20.14
CA PHE A 295 -0.75 -4.72 -18.84
C PHE A 295 -0.14 -5.76 -17.89
N LEU A 296 -0.73 -6.95 -17.82
CA LEU A 296 -0.25 -8.05 -17.00
C LEU A 296 1.09 -8.58 -17.51
N THR A 297 1.25 -8.77 -18.83
CA THR A 297 2.51 -9.19 -19.45
C THR A 297 3.63 -8.21 -19.09
N LEU A 298 3.37 -6.90 -19.18
CA LEU A 298 4.35 -5.88 -18.80
C LEU A 298 4.71 -5.97 -17.31
N HIS A 299 3.72 -6.11 -16.43
CA HIS A 299 3.96 -6.23 -14.98
C HIS A 299 4.79 -7.45 -14.64
N VAL A 300 4.43 -8.62 -15.18
CA VAL A 300 5.16 -9.88 -14.95
C VAL A 300 6.57 -9.77 -15.49
N ALA A 301 6.78 -9.20 -16.68
CA ALA A 301 8.11 -9.04 -17.26
C ALA A 301 9.02 -8.15 -16.39
N VAL A 302 8.51 -7.00 -15.93
CA VAL A 302 9.28 -6.10 -15.05
C VAL A 302 9.52 -6.72 -13.68
N PHE A 303 8.53 -7.43 -13.11
CA PHE A 303 8.67 -8.16 -11.85
C PHE A 303 9.75 -9.25 -11.93
N LEU A 304 9.73 -10.09 -12.97
CA LEU A 304 10.76 -11.10 -13.20
C LEU A 304 12.13 -10.47 -13.43
N GLY A 305 12.18 -9.34 -14.15
CA GLY A 305 13.40 -8.55 -14.30
C GLY A 305 14.01 -8.13 -12.96
N PHE A 306 13.19 -7.61 -12.03
CA PHE A 306 13.66 -7.26 -10.69
C PHE A 306 14.08 -8.49 -9.86
N LEU A 307 13.37 -9.62 -9.95
CA LEU A 307 13.81 -10.86 -9.29
C LEU A 307 15.19 -11.32 -9.79
N ILE A 308 15.42 -11.29 -11.11
CA ILE A 308 16.72 -11.61 -11.70
C ILE A 308 17.79 -10.63 -11.21
N LEU A 309 17.51 -9.33 -11.22
CA LEU A 309 18.47 -8.31 -10.74
C LEU A 309 18.81 -8.50 -9.26
N LEU A 310 17.83 -8.86 -8.43
CA LEU A 310 18.04 -9.16 -7.01
C LEU A 310 18.84 -10.47 -6.82
N ALA A 311 18.65 -11.47 -7.68
CA ALA A 311 19.46 -12.69 -7.68
C ALA A 311 20.92 -12.40 -8.08
N VAL A 312 21.12 -11.65 -9.17
CA VAL A 312 22.45 -11.17 -9.62
C VAL A 312 23.14 -10.36 -8.53
N ARG A 313 22.40 -9.50 -7.82
CA ARG A 313 22.92 -8.74 -6.67
C ARG A 313 23.53 -9.65 -5.61
N VAL A 314 22.89 -10.78 -5.31
CA VAL A 314 23.35 -11.69 -4.25
C VAL A 314 24.46 -12.61 -4.75
N TYR A 315 24.27 -13.25 -5.90
CA TYR A 315 25.15 -14.32 -6.38
C TYR A 315 26.35 -13.82 -7.19
N VAL A 316 26.20 -12.72 -7.92
CA VAL A 316 27.25 -12.19 -8.81
C VAL A 316 27.93 -10.99 -8.18
N TRP A 317 27.15 -9.95 -7.84
CA TRP A 317 27.72 -8.72 -7.27
C TRP A 317 28.03 -8.81 -5.80
N GLN A 318 27.70 -9.92 -5.14
CA GLN A 318 28.09 -10.12 -3.74
C GLN A 318 27.61 -9.00 -2.81
N ARG A 319 26.50 -8.34 -3.16
CA ARG A 319 25.95 -7.15 -2.51
C ARG A 319 26.84 -5.90 -2.55
N VAL A 320 27.89 -5.85 -3.37
CA VAL A 320 28.76 -4.67 -3.54
C VAL A 320 28.40 -3.83 -4.78
N GLY A 321 28.81 -2.55 -4.76
CA GLY A 321 28.62 -1.62 -5.89
C GLY A 321 27.30 -0.85 -5.87
N VAL A 322 27.23 0.20 -6.71
CA VAL A 322 26.12 1.17 -6.72
C VAL A 322 24.79 0.52 -7.14
N VAL A 323 24.81 -0.34 -8.16
CA VAL A 323 23.59 -1.04 -8.63
C VAL A 323 23.04 -1.98 -7.54
N SER A 324 23.93 -2.64 -6.80
CA SER A 324 23.53 -3.44 -5.63
C SER A 324 22.89 -2.60 -4.54
N GLN A 325 23.44 -1.41 -4.24
CA GLN A 325 22.89 -0.50 -3.24
C GLN A 325 21.50 0.01 -3.64
N PHE A 326 21.28 0.30 -4.92
CA PHE A 326 19.98 0.72 -5.43
C PHE A 326 18.88 -0.35 -5.28
N LEU A 327 19.30 -1.61 -5.25
CA LEU A 327 18.49 -2.81 -5.02
C LEU A 327 18.72 -3.37 -3.61
N ALA A 328 19.04 -2.53 -2.64
CA ALA A 328 19.17 -2.95 -1.26
C ALA A 328 17.86 -2.66 -0.48
N SER A 329 17.73 -3.27 0.69
CA SER A 329 16.49 -3.18 1.49
C SER A 329 16.39 -1.85 2.22
N ASP A 330 17.52 -1.29 2.62
CA ASP A 330 17.66 0.06 3.19
C ASP A 330 17.31 1.16 2.18
N THR A 331 17.49 0.92 0.87
CA THR A 331 17.13 1.90 -0.16
C THR A 331 15.67 1.85 -0.60
N PHE A 332 14.95 0.79 -0.24
CA PHE A 332 13.54 0.59 -0.62
C PHE A 332 12.62 1.72 -0.12
N CYS A 333 12.90 2.30 1.06
CA CYS A 333 12.10 3.41 1.57
C CYS A 333 12.19 4.65 0.67
N TYR A 334 13.34 4.91 0.02
CA TYR A 334 13.48 6.06 -0.87
C TYR A 334 12.65 5.90 -2.15
N TRP A 335 12.67 4.70 -2.73
CA TRP A 335 11.80 4.34 -3.85
C TRP A 335 10.33 4.61 -3.53
N SER A 336 9.90 4.11 -2.36
CA SER A 336 8.53 4.25 -1.87
C SER A 336 8.18 5.72 -1.61
N LEU A 337 9.04 6.49 -0.93
CA LEU A 337 8.83 7.92 -0.65
C LEU A 337 8.67 8.72 -1.95
N MET A 338 9.54 8.48 -2.94
CA MET A 338 9.44 9.13 -4.26
C MET A 338 8.15 8.74 -4.97
N HIS A 339 7.81 7.45 -4.99
CA HIS A 339 6.61 6.96 -5.64
C HIS A 339 5.34 7.54 -5.02
N ILE A 340 5.19 7.44 -3.70
CA ILE A 340 4.02 7.94 -2.97
C ILE A 340 3.88 9.45 -3.16
N SER A 341 4.98 10.21 -3.08
CA SER A 341 4.95 11.67 -3.28
C SER A 341 4.42 12.05 -4.65
N MET A 342 4.86 11.34 -5.70
CA MET A 342 4.35 11.53 -7.06
C MET A 342 2.93 10.97 -7.25
N ALA A 343 2.47 10.01 -6.44
CA ALA A 343 1.09 9.53 -6.49
C ALA A 343 0.08 10.57 -5.97
N PHE A 344 0.50 11.56 -5.18
CA PHE A 344 -0.33 12.71 -4.79
C PHE A 344 -0.56 13.73 -5.92
N TRP A 345 -0.03 13.45 -7.12
CA TRP A 345 -0.20 14.23 -8.35
C TRP A 345 -1.66 14.53 -8.76
N SER A 346 -2.64 13.79 -8.25
CA SER A 346 -3.98 13.66 -8.85
C SER A 346 -4.54 14.96 -9.42
N SER A 347 -4.82 14.94 -10.73
CA SER A 347 -5.47 16.03 -11.45
C SER A 347 -6.90 16.20 -10.94
N LYS A 348 -7.11 17.11 -9.99
CA LYS A 348 -8.40 17.81 -9.93
C LYS A 348 -8.52 18.72 -11.14
#